data_AF-R6ZXU3-F1
#
_entry.id   AF-R6ZXU3-F1
#
_cell.length_a   1.000
_cell.length_b   1.000
_cell.length_c   1.000
_cell.angle_alpha   90.00
_cell.angle_beta   90.00
_cell.angle_gamma   90.00
#
_symmetry.space_group_name_H-M   'P 1'
#
loop_
_entity.id
_entity.type
_entity.pdbx_description
1 polymer ?
#
loop_
_entity_poly.entity_id
_entity_poly.type
_entity_poly.pdbx_seq_one_letter_code
_entity_poly.pdbx_strand_id
1 'polypeptide(L)' 'MGFTDAKVYEQAAAAVVANPLALHKLEAEDNDDVYYLESTNEFVIVSTDGYIRTYFKPDKGKEYFDQQ' A
#
# COMPACT_ATOMS: atom_id res chain seq x y z
N MET A 1 12.81 -1.25 1.61
CA MET A 1 12.62 0.21 1.81
C MET A 1 13.34 0.61 3.10
N GLY A 2 13.90 1.81 3.19
CA GLY A 2 14.83 2.19 4.28
C GLY A 2 14.53 3.55 4.88
N PHE A 3 13.29 3.76 5.35
CA PHE A 3 12.90 5.00 6.02
C PHE A 3 13.53 5.07 7.41
N THR A 4 14.15 6.21 7.73
CA THR A 4 14.71 6.49 9.06
C THR A 4 13.79 7.34 9.93
N ASP A 5 12.66 7.81 9.37
CA ASP A 5 11.71 8.71 10.02
C ASP A 5 10.27 8.21 9.76
N ALA A 6 9.49 8.12 10.85
CA ALA A 6 8.13 7.58 10.81
C ALA A 6 7.16 8.49 10.04
N LYS A 7 7.36 9.81 10.10
CA LYS A 7 6.52 10.77 9.37
C LYS A 7 6.76 10.68 7.88
N VAL A 8 8.01 10.51 7.45
CA VAL A 8 8.34 10.30 6.03
C VAL A 8 7.73 8.99 5.52
N TYR A 9 7.76 7.93 6.32
CA TYR A 9 7.08 6.67 5.99
C TYR A 9 5.57 6.86 5.81
N GLU A 10 4.91 7.53 6.76
CA GLU A 10 3.46 7.80 6.70
C GLU A 10 3.09 8.63 5.47
N GLN A 11 3.85 9.70 5.19
CA GLN A 11 3.60 10.56 4.04
C GLN A 11 3.77 9.82 2.71
N ALA A 12 4.75 8.92 2.62
CA ALA A 12 4.98 8.14 1.42
C ALA A 12 3.88 7.08 1.21
N ALA A 13 3.43 6.41 2.27
CA ALA A 13 2.28 5.50 2.20
C ALA A 13 1.00 6.26 1.78
N ALA A 14 0.74 7.42 2.40
CA ALA A 14 -0.41 8.26 2.06
C ALA A 14 -0.37 8.75 0.60
N ALA A 15 0.83 9.01 0.05
CA ALA A 15 0.99 9.42 -1.34
C ALA A 15 0.59 8.30 -2.33
N VAL A 16 0.84 7.03 -1.99
CA VAL A 16 0.37 5.89 -2.78
C VAL A 16 -1.15 5.77 -2.72
N VAL A 17 -1.73 5.86 -1.52
CA VAL A 17 -3.19 5.79 -1.31
C VAL A 17 -3.93 6.91 -2.06
N ALA A 18 -3.39 8.13 -2.08
CA ALA A 18 -3.97 9.26 -2.77
C ALA A 18 -3.70 9.27 -4.29
N ASN A 19 -2.93 8.31 -4.82
CA ASN A 19 -2.57 8.29 -6.23
C ASN A 19 -3.71 7.69 -7.06
N PRO A 20 -4.29 8.42 -8.04
CA PRO A 20 -5.38 7.89 -8.87
C PRO A 20 -4.95 6.75 -9.80
N LEU A 21 -3.63 6.53 -9.97
CA LEU A 21 -3.08 5.42 -10.74
C LEU A 21 -2.77 4.20 -9.87
N ALA A 22 -2.95 4.28 -8.55
CA ALA A 22 -2.83 3.11 -7.70
C ALA A 22 -4.01 2.16 -7.98
N LEU A 23 -3.69 0.90 -8.25
CA LEU A 23 -4.67 -0.17 -8.24
C LEU A 23 -5.22 -0.30 -6.82
N HIS A 24 -6.52 -0.56 -6.71
CA HIS A 24 -7.21 -0.66 -5.44
C HIS A 24 -8.16 -1.86 -5.43
N LYS A 25 -8.20 -2.56 -4.30
CA LYS A 25 -9.20 -3.58 -3.98
C LYS A 25 -9.36 -3.72 -2.46
N LEU A 26 -10.39 -4.43 -2.04
CA LEU A 26 -10.57 -4.82 -0.65
C LEU A 26 -9.96 -6.21 -0.42
N GLU A 27 -9.27 -6.39 0.69
CA GLU A 27 -8.79 -7.69 1.17
C GLU A 27 -9.97 -8.59 1.56
N ALA A 28 -9.86 -9.89 1.30
CA ALA A 28 -10.95 -10.83 1.54
C ALA A 28 -11.22 -11.12 3.03
N GLU A 29 -10.22 -10.99 3.90
CA GLU A 29 -10.32 -11.36 5.32
C GLU A 29 -11.06 -10.30 6.14
N ASP A 30 -10.57 -9.06 6.13
CA ASP A 30 -11.09 -7.97 6.98
C ASP A 30 -11.67 -6.78 6.19
N ASN A 31 -11.70 -6.86 4.85
CA ASN A 31 -12.07 -5.74 3.96
C ASN A 31 -11.17 -4.51 4.14
N ASP A 32 -9.91 -4.71 4.52
CA ASP A 32 -8.90 -3.65 4.50
C ASP A 32 -8.66 -3.18 3.05
N ASP A 33 -8.36 -1.90 2.88
CA ASP A 33 -8.06 -1.31 1.57
C ASP A 33 -6.63 -1.65 1.16
N VAL A 34 -6.49 -2.31 0.02
CA VAL A 34 -5.21 -2.71 -0.57
C VAL A 34 -4.92 -1.81 -1.76
N TYR A 35 -3.78 -1.11 -1.73
CA TYR A 35 -3.32 -0.23 -2.78
C TYR A 35 -2.00 -0.71 -3.38
N TYR A 36 -1.86 -0.60 -4.70
CA TYR A 36 -0.62 -0.90 -5.39
C TYR A 36 -0.34 0.08 -6.53
N LEU A 37 0.81 0.76 -6.49
CA LEU A 37 1.26 1.67 -7.53
C LEU A 37 2.32 0.99 -8.41
N GLU A 38 1.91 0.64 -9.63
CA GLU A 38 2.74 -0.11 -10.59
C GLU A 38 4.04 0.63 -10.94
N SER A 39 3.97 1.94 -11.14
CA SER A 39 5.10 2.77 -11.59
C SER A 39 6.31 2.74 -10.65
N THR A 40 6.07 2.53 -9.36
CA THR A 40 7.11 2.59 -8.32
C THR A 40 7.27 1.28 -7.56
N ASN A 41 6.46 0.28 -7.91
CA ASN A 41 6.34 -1.01 -7.24
C ASN A 41 6.04 -0.84 -5.74
N GLU A 42 5.08 0.02 -5.39
CA GLU A 42 4.74 0.35 -4.01
C GLU A 42 3.40 -0.27 -3.63
N PHE A 43 3.32 -0.82 -2.42
CA PHE A 43 2.16 -1.54 -1.91
C PHE A 43 1.81 -1.03 -0.51
N VAL A 44 0.54 -0.71 -0.28
CA VAL A 44 0.02 -0.20 1.00
C VAL A 44 -1.25 -0.96 1.38
N ILE A 45 -1.39 -1.30 2.66
CA ILE A 45 -2.68 -1.74 3.23
C ILE A 45 -3.13 -0.71 4.26
N VAL A 46 -4.39 -0.30 4.17
CA VAL A 46 -5.05 0.61 5.10
C VAL A 46 -6.20 -0.15 5.76
N SER A 47 -6.29 -0.07 7.09
CA SER A 47 -7.41 -0.68 7.80
C SER A 47 -8.72 0.01 7.46
N THR A 48 -9.84 -0.66 7.69
CA THR A 48 -11.18 -0.03 7.57
C THR A 48 -11.35 1.23 8.43
N ASP A 49 -10.65 1.34 9.56
CA ASP A 49 -10.60 2.56 10.40
C ASP A 49 -9.65 3.68 9.88
N GLY A 50 -8.97 3.47 8.75
CA GLY A 50 -8.10 4.46 8.11
C GLY A 50 -6.62 4.46 8.54
N TYR A 51 -6.15 3.43 9.25
CA TYR A 51 -4.74 3.34 9.69
C TYR A 51 -3.88 2.57 8.69
N ILE A 52 -2.68 3.08 8.38
CA ILE A 52 -1.70 2.33 7.58
C ILE A 52 -1.25 1.09 8.34
N ARG A 53 -1.60 -0.11 7.87
CA ARG A 53 -1.14 -1.38 8.44
C ARG A 53 0.25 -1.76 7.95
N THR A 54 0.52 -1.58 6.66
CA THR A 54 1.82 -1.86 6.07
C THR A 54 2.06 -1.02 4.83
N TYR A 55 3.33 -0.76 4.54
CA TYR A 55 3.79 -0.09 3.33
C TYR A 55 5.20 -0.56 2.97
N PHE A 56 5.34 -1.14 1.78
CA PHE A 56 6.61 -1.67 1.29
C PHE A 56 6.61 -1.83 -0.24
N LYS A 57 7.73 -2.35 -0.77
CA LYS A 57 7.85 -2.75 -2.18
C LYS A 57 7.91 -4.27 -2.26
N PRO A 58 6.88 -4.95 -2.80
CA PRO A 58 6.89 -6.41 -2.87
C PRO A 58 7.89 -6.91 -3.90
N ASP A 59 8.64 -7.97 -3.57
CA ASP A 59 9.59 -8.59 -4.51
C ASP A 59 8.89 -9.16 -5.76
N LYS A 60 7.66 -9.65 -5.61
CA LYS A 60 6.83 -10.19 -6.70
C LYS A 60 6.02 -9.11 -7.44
N GLY A 61 6.16 -7.85 -7.07
CA GLY A 61 5.43 -6.74 -7.69
C GLY A 61 3.92 -6.94 -7.72
N LYS A 62 3.32 -6.73 -8.90
CA LYS A 62 1.87 -6.80 -9.11
C LYS A 62 1.29 -8.18 -8.74
N GLU A 63 2.05 -9.26 -8.93
CA GLU A 63 1.59 -10.59 -8.56
C GLU A 63 1.32 -10.71 -7.06
N TYR A 64 2.06 -9.98 -6.22
CA TYR A 64 1.78 -9.90 -4.78
C TYR A 64 0.44 -9.21 -4.53
N PHE A 65 0.22 -8.06 -5.18
CA PHE A 65 -1.05 -7.35 -5.09
C PHE A 65 -2.21 -8.25 -5.52
N ASP A 66 -2.08 -8.97 -6.64
CA ASP A 66 -3.14 -9.85 -7.17
C ASP A 66 -3.48 -11.02 -6.22
N GLN A 67 -2.56 -11.40 -5.31
CA GLN A 67 -2.73 -12.50 -4.36
C GLN A 67 -3.35 -12.11 -3.01
N GLN A 68 -3.35 -10.82 -2.63
CA GLN A 68 -4.11 -10.33 -1.47
C GLN A 68 -5.62 -10.38 -1.69
#